data_AF-A0A1C5NKW5-F1
#
_entry.id   AF-A0A1C5NKW5-F1
#
_cell.length_a   1.000
_cell.length_b   1.000
_cell.length_c   1.000
_cell.angle_alpha   90.00
_cell.angle_beta   90.00
_cell.angle_gamma   90.00
#
_symmetry.space_group_name_H-M   'P 1'
#
loop_
_entity.id
_entity.type
_entity.pdbx_description
1 polymer ?
#
loop_
_entity_poly.entity_id
_entity_poly.type
_entity_poly.pdbx_seq_one_letter_code
_entity_poly.pdbx_strand_id
1 'polypeptide(L)'
;MAAYLGSYGTISFGGKYLPKPGTIVMQYTGHSDYTRNEPPTFVCVGENDRIASWRVMERRIHILKRKGVDVEFHKYPSLGHGFGLGIHTSAKGWIDDAIHFWQKQIEKGEDEK
;
A
#
# COMPACT_ATOMS: atom_id res chain seq x y z
N MET A 1 -2.78 8.97 4.97
CA MET A 1 -3.35 8.45 6.22
C MET A 1 -2.90 7.02 6.52
N ALA A 2 -3.25 6.00 5.72
CA ALA A 2 -2.84 4.61 6.00
C ALA A 2 -1.30 4.42 6.02
N ALA A 3 -0.59 4.92 5.01
CA ALA A 3 0.87 4.82 4.93
C ALA A 3 1.58 5.50 6.12
N TYR A 4 1.13 6.70 6.52
CA TYR A 4 1.65 7.39 7.71
C TYR A 4 1.48 6.55 8.98
N LEU A 5 0.33 5.91 9.17
CA LEU A 5 0.12 5.07 10.35
C LEU A 5 1.02 3.83 10.35
N GLY A 6 1.24 3.20 9.18
CA GLY A 6 2.19 2.09 9.08
C GLY A 6 3.65 2.50 9.28
N SER A 7 4.03 3.66 8.76
CA SER A 7 5.39 4.21 8.90
C SER A 7 5.70 4.65 10.32
N TYR A 8 4.78 5.37 10.98
CA TYR A 8 5.08 6.04 12.25
C TYR A 8 4.36 5.47 13.47
N GLY A 9 3.42 4.55 13.28
CA GLY A 9 2.61 3.98 14.36
C GLY A 9 1.63 4.98 14.96
N THR A 10 0.74 4.49 15.82
CA THR A 10 -0.31 5.30 16.47
C THR A 10 0.23 6.35 17.44
N ILE A 11 1.38 6.08 18.08
CA ILE A 11 1.99 6.99 19.07
C ILE A 11 2.38 8.35 18.47
N SER A 12 2.83 8.37 17.22
CA SER A 12 3.21 9.59 16.49
C SER A 12 2.01 10.51 16.20
N PHE A 13 0.80 10.02 16.42
CA PHE A 13 -0.45 10.74 16.24
C PHE A 13 -1.25 10.85 17.56
N GLY A 14 -0.58 10.73 18.72
CA GLY A 14 -1.20 10.88 20.04
C GLY A 14 -1.96 9.65 20.55
N GLY A 15 -1.85 8.51 19.85
CA GLY A 15 -2.42 7.23 20.28
C GLY A 15 -1.52 6.47 21.26
N LYS A 16 -1.97 5.28 21.67
CA LYS A 16 -1.17 4.34 22.48
C LYS A 16 -0.04 3.73 21.65
N TYR A 17 0.95 3.15 22.32
CA TYR A 17 1.94 2.28 21.67
C TYR A 17 1.29 0.93 21.32
N LEU A 18 0.94 0.75 20.05
CA LEU A 18 0.36 -0.47 19.51
C LEU A 18 1.30 -1.08 18.46
N PRO A 19 1.22 -2.39 18.21
CA PRO A 19 1.90 -3.00 17.07
C PRO A 19 1.52 -2.29 15.77
N LYS A 20 2.49 -2.19 14.86
CA LYS A 20 2.24 -1.73 13.50
C LYS A 20 1.27 -2.69 12.78
N PRO A 21 0.53 -2.21 11.77
CA PRO A 21 -0.34 -3.10 11.00
C PRO A 21 0.49 -4.19 10.31
N GLY A 22 -0.07 -5.41 10.22
CA GLY A 22 0.57 -6.53 9.51
C GLY A 22 0.66 -6.32 8.00
N THR A 23 -0.17 -5.44 7.43
CA THR A 23 -0.10 -5.03 6.02
C THR A 23 -0.76 -3.67 5.82
N ILE A 24 -0.40 -2.98 4.74
CA ILE A 24 -1.12 -1.81 4.21
C ILE A 24 -1.66 -2.17 2.83
N VAL A 25 -2.97 -2.02 2.65
CA VAL A 25 -3.62 -2.00 1.34
C VAL A 25 -4.12 -0.59 1.09
N MET A 26 -3.67 0.03 -0.01
CA MET A 26 -4.06 1.40 -0.33
C MET A 26 -4.29 1.65 -1.81
N GLN A 27 -5.38 2.36 -2.10
CA GLN A 27 -5.62 3.02 -3.38
C GLN A 27 -5.15 4.48 -3.28
N TYR A 28 -4.31 4.90 -4.22
CA TYR A 28 -3.82 6.27 -4.41
C TYR A 28 -3.14 6.89 -3.17
N THR A 29 -1.87 7.26 -3.27
CA THR A 29 -1.21 8.04 -2.20
C THR A 29 -0.16 9.00 -2.74
N GLY A 30 -0.13 10.20 -2.17
CA GLY A 30 0.99 11.13 -2.31
C GLY A 30 2.09 10.90 -1.27
N HIS A 31 1.98 9.87 -0.42
CA HIS A 31 2.95 9.64 0.66
C HIS A 31 4.28 9.16 0.07
N SER A 32 5.32 9.95 0.28
CA SER A 32 6.69 9.69 -0.20
C SER A 32 7.64 9.18 0.89
N ASP A 33 7.28 9.35 2.16
CA ASP A 33 8.16 9.01 3.27
C ASP A 33 8.26 7.51 3.47
N TYR A 34 9.27 7.12 4.23
CA TYR A 34 9.51 5.75 4.64
C TYR A 34 10.39 5.75 5.89
N THR A 35 10.23 4.71 6.69
CA THR A 35 11.01 4.48 7.92
C THR A 35 11.85 3.21 7.79
N ARG A 36 12.46 2.77 8.89
CA ARG A 36 13.23 1.51 8.92
C ARG A 36 12.32 0.28 8.95
N ASN A 37 11.19 0.37 9.65
CA ASN A 37 10.28 -0.75 9.88
C ASN A 37 8.96 -0.48 9.18
N GLU A 38 8.95 -0.66 7.87
CA GLU A 38 7.75 -0.48 7.05
C GLU A 38 6.97 -1.80 6.97
N PRO A 39 5.64 -1.78 7.15
CA PRO A 39 4.84 -2.98 6.97
C PRO A 39 4.77 -3.38 5.50
N PRO A 40 4.50 -4.67 5.19
CA PRO A 40 4.14 -5.12 3.86
C PRO A 40 3.11 -4.19 3.23
N THR A 41 3.30 -3.83 1.96
CA THR A 41 2.50 -2.77 1.34
C THR A 41 2.01 -3.17 -0.06
N PHE A 42 0.70 -3.32 -0.21
CA PHE A 42 0.01 -3.35 -1.49
C PHE A 42 -0.47 -1.95 -1.84
N VAL A 43 -0.26 -1.55 -3.08
CA VAL A 43 -0.70 -0.25 -3.54
C VAL A 43 -1.13 -0.26 -5.00
N CYS A 44 -2.23 0.43 -5.32
CA CYS A 44 -2.68 0.61 -6.69
C CYS A 44 -3.09 2.05 -7.02
N VAL A 45 -2.97 2.42 -8.31
CA VAL A 45 -3.17 3.78 -8.81
C VAL A 45 -3.52 3.80 -10.29
N GLY A 46 -4.29 4.80 -10.72
CA GLY A 46 -4.54 5.07 -12.13
C GLY A 46 -3.42 5.89 -12.77
N GLU A 47 -3.02 5.56 -14.00
CA GLU A 47 -1.94 6.27 -14.71
C GLU A 47 -2.28 7.74 -15.01
N ASN A 48 -3.57 8.05 -15.15
CA ASN A 48 -4.10 9.39 -15.40
C ASN A 48 -4.60 10.08 -14.12
N ASP A 49 -4.22 9.59 -12.94
CA ASP A 49 -4.59 10.22 -11.67
C ASP A 49 -3.96 11.61 -11.53
N ARG A 50 -4.81 12.64 -11.42
CA ARG A 50 -4.43 14.05 -11.32
C ARG A 50 -4.35 14.56 -9.87
N ILE A 51 -4.73 13.73 -8.91
CA ILE A 51 -4.71 14.03 -7.47
C ILE A 51 -3.50 13.37 -6.82
N ALA A 52 -3.25 12.10 -7.10
CA ALA A 52 -2.13 11.32 -6.59
C ALA A 52 -1.27 10.78 -7.72
N SER A 53 -0.08 11.37 -7.90
CA SER A 53 0.84 10.95 -8.95
C SER A 53 1.39 9.54 -8.71
N TRP A 54 1.11 8.62 -9.64
CA TRP A 54 1.62 7.24 -9.62
C TRP A 54 3.16 7.18 -9.51
N ARG A 55 3.88 8.18 -10.03
CA ARG A 55 5.35 8.26 -9.94
C ARG A 55 5.86 8.40 -8.51
N VAL A 56 5.10 9.05 -7.62
CA VAL A 56 5.44 9.17 -6.20
C VAL A 56 5.36 7.79 -5.54
N MET A 57 4.29 7.07 -5.85
CA MET A 57 4.02 5.72 -5.33
C MET A 57 5.06 4.73 -5.84
N GLU A 58 5.33 4.75 -7.15
CA GLU A 58 6.37 3.93 -7.78
C GLU A 58 7.73 4.16 -7.12
N ARG A 59 8.15 5.42 -6.95
CA ARG A 59 9.43 5.75 -6.30
C ARG A 59 9.50 5.21 -4.87
N ARG A 60 8.44 5.41 -4.07
CA ARG A 60 8.38 4.90 -2.70
C ARG A 60 8.46 3.38 -2.68
N ILE A 61 7.70 2.69 -3.52
CA ILE A 61 7.69 1.23 -3.58
C ILE A 61 9.06 0.67 -3.97
N HIS A 62 9.77 1.29 -4.91
CA HIS A 62 11.14 0.90 -5.21
C HIS A 62 12.08 1.03 -4.01
N ILE A 63 11.93 2.08 -3.19
CA ILE A 63 12.70 2.24 -1.95
C ILE A 63 12.37 1.15 -0.94
N LEU A 64 11.07 0.87 -0.73
CA LEU A 64 10.62 -0.17 0.19
C LEU A 64 11.11 -1.56 -0.22
N LYS A 65 11.00 -1.89 -1.51
CA LYS A 65 11.49 -3.15 -2.08
C LYS A 65 12.99 -3.32 -1.85
N ARG A 66 13.79 -2.26 -2.06
CA ARG A 66 15.24 -2.28 -1.77
C ARG A 66 15.57 -2.47 -0.29
N LYS A 67 14.66 -2.12 0.62
CA LYS A 67 14.79 -2.34 2.07
C LYS A 67 14.31 -3.72 2.51
N GLY A 68 13.88 -4.58 1.59
CA GLY A 68 13.40 -5.93 1.88
C GLY A 68 11.93 -5.99 2.33
N VAL A 69 11.17 -4.92 2.16
CA VAL A 69 9.73 -4.91 2.46
C VAL A 69 8.99 -5.66 1.34
N ASP A 70 8.08 -6.56 1.72
CA ASP A 70 7.18 -7.22 0.76
C ASP A 70 6.19 -6.19 0.21
N VAL A 71 6.22 -5.98 -1.10
CA VAL A 71 5.45 -4.91 -1.74
C VAL A 71 4.87 -5.33 -3.08
N GLU A 72 3.68 -4.82 -3.36
CA GLU A 72 3.03 -4.92 -4.67
C GLU A 72 2.58 -3.54 -5.14
N PHE A 73 2.84 -3.25 -6.42
CA PHE A 73 2.45 -1.99 -7.05
C PHE A 73 1.73 -2.26 -8.37
N HIS A 74 0.49 -1.80 -8.43
CA HIS A 74 -0.37 -1.98 -9.60
C HIS A 74 -0.73 -0.61 -10.18
N LYS A 75 -0.31 -0.37 -11.43
CA LYS A 75 -0.63 0.84 -12.18
C LYS A 75 -1.61 0.49 -13.30
N TYR A 76 -2.76 1.14 -13.31
CA TYR A 76 -3.82 0.85 -14.28
C TYR A 76 -3.89 1.91 -15.38
N PRO A 77 -3.73 1.52 -16.67
CA PRO A 77 -3.77 2.47 -17.78
C PRO A 77 -5.16 3.07 -17.94
N SER A 78 -5.22 4.30 -18.45
CA SER A 78 -6.45 5.04 -18.76
C SER A 78 -7.35 5.40 -17.57
N LEU A 79 -6.94 5.10 -16.32
CA LEU A 79 -7.72 5.45 -15.12
C LEU A 79 -7.18 6.67 -14.41
N GLY A 80 -8.12 7.52 -13.98
CA GLY A 80 -7.85 8.65 -13.09
C GLY A 80 -7.95 8.26 -11.63
N HIS A 81 -8.15 9.26 -10.78
CA HIS A 81 -8.48 9.06 -9.38
C HIS A 81 -9.90 8.47 -9.25
N GLY A 82 -10.12 7.59 -8.28
CA GLY A 82 -11.46 7.15 -7.89
C GLY A 82 -12.10 6.04 -8.75
N PHE A 83 -11.34 5.04 -9.21
CA PHE A 83 -11.89 3.87 -9.89
C PHE A 83 -12.62 2.88 -8.95
N GLY A 84 -12.59 3.09 -7.63
CA GLY A 84 -13.41 2.37 -6.65
C GLY A 84 -13.20 0.86 -6.70
N LEU A 85 -14.25 0.11 -7.06
CA LEU A 85 -14.21 -1.36 -7.18
C LEU A 85 -13.48 -1.84 -8.45
N GLY A 86 -13.22 -0.96 -9.42
CA GLY A 86 -12.55 -1.31 -10.68
C GLY A 86 -13.42 -2.07 -11.68
N ILE A 87 -14.71 -2.30 -11.40
CA ILE A 87 -15.63 -3.01 -12.30
C ILE A 87 -15.75 -2.24 -13.63
N HIS A 88 -15.70 -2.96 -14.75
CA HIS A 88 -15.69 -2.39 -16.11
C HIS A 88 -14.51 -1.45 -16.42
N THR A 89 -13.41 -1.57 -15.67
CA THR A 89 -12.18 -0.81 -15.90
C THR A 89 -10.97 -1.74 -16.06
N SER A 90 -9.81 -1.16 -16.40
CA SER A 90 -8.52 -1.87 -16.38
C SER A 90 -8.08 -2.32 -14.99
N ALA A 91 -8.72 -1.81 -13.92
CA ALA A 91 -8.47 -2.22 -12.54
C ALA A 91 -9.35 -3.41 -12.09
N LYS A 92 -10.15 -4.01 -12.97
CA LYS A 92 -11.00 -5.16 -12.58
C LYS A 92 -10.14 -6.27 -11.97
N GLY A 93 -10.48 -6.71 -10.75
CA GLY A 93 -9.76 -7.77 -10.01
C GLY A 93 -8.76 -7.26 -8.98
N TRP A 94 -8.48 -5.94 -8.92
CA TRP A 94 -7.48 -5.40 -7.99
C TRP A 94 -7.76 -5.71 -6.51
N ILE A 95 -9.03 -5.88 -6.13
CA ILE A 95 -9.44 -6.24 -4.77
C ILE A 95 -9.01 -7.68 -4.45
N ASP A 96 -9.17 -8.60 -5.41
CA ASP A 96 -8.77 -10.00 -5.22
C ASP A 96 -7.25 -10.09 -5.09
N ASP A 97 -6.50 -9.34 -5.89
CA ASP A 97 -5.04 -9.22 -5.75
C ASP A 97 -4.64 -8.69 -4.37
N ALA A 98 -5.33 -7.66 -3.88
CA ALA A 98 -5.09 -7.11 -2.55
C ALA A 98 -5.42 -8.11 -1.43
N ILE A 99 -6.48 -8.92 -1.60
CA ILE A 99 -6.84 -9.98 -0.65
C ILE A 99 -5.76 -11.06 -0.63
N HIS A 100 -5.29 -11.53 -1.79
CA HIS A 100 -4.21 -12.52 -1.85
C HIS A 100 -2.93 -11.99 -1.20
N PHE A 101 -2.56 -10.73 -1.47
CA PHE A 101 -1.42 -10.10 -0.82
C PHE A 101 -1.59 -10.07 0.71
N TRP A 102 -2.78 -9.73 1.20
CA TRP A 102 -3.07 -9.68 2.63
C TRP A 102 -3.01 -11.07 3.28
N GLN A 103 -3.62 -12.08 2.66
CA GLN A 103 -3.62 -13.47 3.16
C GLN A 103 -2.19 -14.00 3.35
N LYS A 104 -1.32 -13.77 2.37
CA LYS A 104 0.11 -14.10 2.45
C LYS A 104 0.80 -13.51 3.70
N GLN A 105 0.40 -12.31 4.15
CA GLN A 105 1.00 -11.71 5.35
C GLN A 105 0.42 -12.27 6.65
N ILE A 106 -0.82 -12.76 6.64
CA ILE A 106 -1.40 -13.47 7.79
C ILE A 106 -0.64 -14.79 8.00
N GLU A 107 -0.49 -15.58 6.94
CA GLU A 107 0.16 -16.90 6.98
C GLU A 107 1.61 -16.78 7.47
N LYS A 108 2.39 -15.83 6.95
CA LYS A 108 3.75 -15.55 7.44
C LYS A 108 3.80 -15.19 8.92
N GLY A 109 2.82 -14.43 9.40
CA GLY A 109 2.75 -14.03 10.81
C GLY A 109 2.35 -15.18 11.75
N GLU A 110 1.83 -16.29 11.23
CA GLU A 110 1.59 -17.52 11.98
C GLU A 110 2.87 -18.36 12.09
N ASP A 111 3.68 -18.40 11.03
CA ASP A 111 4.97 -19.12 11.01
C ASP A 111 6.07 -18.45 11.87
N GLU A 112 5.95 -17.14 12.13
CA GLU A 112 6.89 -16.35 12.95
C GLU A 112 6.59 -16.38 14.46
N LYS A 113 5.52 -17.06 14.90
CA LYS A 113 5.11 -17.19 16.31
C LYS A 113 5.59 -18.50 16.94
#